data_AF-A0A0R1WCK7-F1
#
_entry.id   AF-A0A0R1WCK7-F1
#
_cell.length_a   1.000
_cell.length_b   1.000
_cell.length_c   1.000
_cell.angle_alpha   90.00
_cell.angle_beta   90.00
_cell.angle_gamma   90.00
#
_symmetry.space_group_name_H-M   'P 1'
#
loop_
_entity.id
_entity.type
_entity.pdbx_description
1 polymer ?
#
loop_
_entity_poly.entity_id
_entity_poly.type
_entity_poly.pdbx_seq_one_letter_code
_entity_poly.pdbx_strand_id
1 'polypeptide(L)'
;MGKFDNLAAASNEHRNQNIMLLRQGFNDEKYNTLEDAVNATGFTLKTVTSWAKDGNIPLLDNNGATVVTVTSENSRQINAKNRTKHINDLCAIYYDQQATTVSAYAAKMGYPESTVTNWARLGDVPLISSNGNPIVPLNDTNTPSWYDTEF
;
A
#
# COMPACT_ATOMS: atom_id res chain seq x y z
N MET A 1 -2.14 -31.74 30.62
CA MET A 1 -2.01 -30.62 29.65
C MET A 1 -0.66 -29.98 29.88
N GLY A 2 0.27 -30.23 28.97
CA GLY A 2 1.70 -29.96 29.16
C GLY A 2 2.10 -28.61 28.58
N LYS A 3 3.24 -28.08 29.05
CA LYS A 3 3.87 -26.83 28.58
C LYS A 3 4.01 -26.74 27.04
N PHE A 4 4.10 -27.88 26.35
CA PHE A 4 4.17 -27.97 24.89
C PHE A 4 2.84 -27.63 24.19
N ASP A 5 1.70 -28.03 24.77
CA ASP A 5 0.37 -27.72 24.22
C ASP A 5 0.13 -26.20 24.23
N ASN A 6 0.58 -25.53 25.30
CA ASN A 6 0.47 -24.08 25.46
C ASN A 6 1.38 -23.30 24.48
N LEU A 7 2.57 -23.82 24.18
CA LEU A 7 3.49 -23.19 23.23
C LEU A 7 3.01 -23.31 21.77
N ALA A 8 2.48 -24.47 21.40
CA ALA A 8 1.90 -24.68 20.08
C ALA A 8 0.66 -23.80 19.85
N ALA A 9 -0.19 -23.67 20.87
CA ALA A 9 -1.36 -22.78 20.83
C ALA A 9 -0.95 -21.31 20.64
N ALA A 10 0.00 -20.81 21.41
CA ALA A 10 0.49 -19.42 21.31
C ALA A 10 1.13 -19.13 19.93
N SER A 11 1.87 -20.10 19.37
CA SER A 11 2.47 -19.96 18.04
C SER A 11 1.42 -19.87 16.93
N ASN A 12 0.36 -20.67 17.00
CA ASN A 12 -0.75 -20.63 16.05
C ASN A 12 -1.54 -19.32 16.15
N GLU A 13 -1.74 -18.80 17.37
CA GLU A 13 -2.41 -17.52 17.58
C GLU A 13 -1.64 -16.35 16.97
N HIS A 14 -0.32 -16.29 17.20
CA HIS A 14 0.53 -15.27 16.57
C HIS A 14 0.51 -15.36 15.04
N ARG A 15 0.52 -16.56 14.47
CA ARG A 15 0.39 -16.75 13.02
C ARG A 15 -0.94 -16.19 12.50
N ASN A 16 -2.05 -16.48 13.17
CA ASN A 16 -3.37 -15.98 12.79
C ASN A 16 -3.45 -14.45 12.88
N GLN A 17 -2.88 -13.86 13.93
CA GLN A 17 -2.78 -12.40 14.07
C GLN A 17 -2.00 -11.77 12.90
N ASN A 18 -0.86 -12.37 12.51
CA ASN A 18 -0.08 -11.89 11.37
C ASN A 18 -0.84 -12.00 10.04
N ILE A 19 -1.61 -13.07 9.83
CA ILE A 19 -2.47 -13.23 8.66
C ILE A 19 -3.56 -12.15 8.63
N MET A 20 -4.18 -11.84 9.77
CA MET A 20 -5.17 -10.76 9.88
C MET A 20 -4.57 -9.39 9.56
N LEU A 21 -3.37 -9.10 10.08
CA LEU A 21 -2.64 -7.87 9.78
C LEU A 21 -2.23 -7.78 8.30
N LEU A 22 -1.82 -8.90 7.69
CA LEU A 22 -1.52 -8.98 6.26
C LEU A 22 -2.76 -8.69 5.42
N ARG A 23 -3.92 -9.25 5.79
CA ARG A 23 -5.21 -8.97 5.15
C ARG A 23 -5.60 -7.50 5.30
N GLN A 24 -5.40 -6.91 6.49
CA GLN A 24 -5.69 -5.51 6.73
C GLN A 24 -4.83 -4.61 5.84
N GLY A 25 -3.51 -4.84 5.77
CA GLY A 25 -2.62 -4.07 4.90
C GLY A 25 -2.89 -4.27 3.41
N PHE A 26 -3.35 -5.46 3.00
CA PHE A 26 -3.83 -5.69 1.64
C PHE A 26 -5.08 -4.85 1.33
N ASN A 27 -6.05 -4.82 2.24
CA ASN A 27 -7.29 -4.05 2.09
C ASN A 27 -7.08 -2.54 2.14
N ASP A 28 -6.07 -2.08 2.89
CA ASP A 28 -5.65 -0.67 2.98
C ASP A 28 -4.67 -0.27 1.87
N GLU A 29 -4.45 -1.14 0.88
CA GLU A 29 -3.57 -0.89 -0.28
C GLU A 29 -2.09 -0.68 0.05
N LYS A 30 -1.71 -1.02 1.29
CA LYS A 30 -0.32 -0.98 1.75
C LYS A 30 0.51 -2.12 1.15
N TYR A 31 -0.14 -3.26 0.90
CA TYR A 31 0.51 -4.45 0.32
C TYR A 31 -0.16 -4.82 -1.00
N ASN A 32 0.52 -4.57 -2.12
CA ASN A 32 0.11 -5.04 -3.44
C ASN A 32 0.87 -6.31 -3.82
N THR A 33 2.15 -6.35 -3.45
CA THR A 33 3.07 -7.45 -3.69
C THR A 33 3.46 -8.14 -2.38
N LEU A 34 4.05 -9.32 -2.48
CA LEU A 34 4.73 -9.96 -1.36
C LEU A 34 5.89 -9.09 -0.84
N GLU A 35 6.64 -8.43 -1.74
CA GLU A 35 7.76 -7.57 -1.38
C GLU A 35 7.31 -6.34 -0.58
N ASP A 36 6.16 -5.74 -0.88
CA ASP A 36 5.59 -4.64 -0.08
C ASP A 36 5.38 -5.08 1.37
N ALA A 37 4.83 -6.29 1.56
CA ALA A 37 4.58 -6.85 2.88
C ALA A 37 5.89 -7.26 3.58
N VAL A 38 6.88 -7.80 2.87
CA VAL A 38 8.21 -8.09 3.40
C VAL A 38 8.87 -6.80 3.90
N ASN A 39 8.90 -5.75 3.07
CA ASN A 39 9.52 -4.47 3.40
C ASN A 39 8.85 -3.80 4.61
N ALA A 40 7.52 -3.90 4.72
CA ALA A 40 6.78 -3.29 5.82
C ALA A 40 6.85 -4.08 7.14
N THR A 41 6.99 -5.41 7.07
CA THR A 41 6.92 -6.27 8.27
C THR A 41 8.28 -6.76 8.75
N GLY A 42 9.30 -6.76 7.89
CA GLY A 42 10.63 -7.30 8.17
C GLY A 42 10.71 -8.84 8.16
N PHE A 43 9.62 -9.54 7.87
CA PHE A 43 9.62 -11.00 7.76
C PHE A 43 10.13 -11.45 6.40
N THR A 44 10.66 -12.68 6.36
CA THR A 44 11.15 -13.26 5.10
C THR A 44 10.04 -13.45 4.07
N LEU A 45 10.40 -13.38 2.79
CA LEU A 45 9.49 -13.67 1.68
C LEU A 45 8.78 -15.03 1.83
N LYS A 46 9.50 -16.06 2.29
CA LYS A 46 8.92 -17.39 2.55
C LYS A 46 7.81 -17.35 3.61
N THR A 47 8.04 -16.63 4.70
CA THR A 47 7.06 -16.47 5.79
C THR A 47 5.81 -15.74 5.30
N VAL A 48 6.00 -14.59 4.63
CA VAL A 48 4.88 -13.79 4.09
C VAL A 48 4.10 -14.58 3.05
N THR A 49 4.79 -15.32 2.17
CA THR A 49 4.15 -16.20 1.18
C THR A 49 3.28 -17.27 1.84
N SER A 50 3.75 -17.89 2.93
CA SER A 50 2.95 -18.85 3.69
C SER A 50 1.68 -18.17 4.21
N TRP A 51 1.82 -17.05 4.91
CA TRP A 51 0.67 -16.31 5.46
C TRP A 51 -0.32 -15.85 4.40
N ALA A 52 0.16 -15.41 3.24
CA ALA A 52 -0.70 -15.03 2.12
C ALA A 52 -1.50 -16.24 1.61
N LYS A 53 -0.88 -17.41 1.47
CA LYS A 53 -1.57 -18.64 1.07
C LYS A 53 -2.56 -19.11 2.13
N ASP A 54 -2.14 -19.14 3.40
CA ASP A 54 -2.95 -19.57 4.54
C ASP A 54 -4.17 -18.67 4.76
N GLY A 55 -3.99 -17.36 4.60
CA GLY A 55 -5.04 -16.36 4.68
C GLY A 55 -5.86 -16.17 3.41
N ASN A 56 -5.56 -16.95 2.36
CA ASN A 56 -6.14 -16.80 1.03
C ASN A 56 -6.05 -15.35 0.51
N ILE A 57 -4.92 -14.67 0.64
CA ILE A 57 -4.70 -13.26 0.27
C ILE A 57 -3.97 -13.19 -1.08
N PRO A 58 -4.57 -12.62 -2.15
CA PRO A 58 -3.98 -12.61 -3.48
C PRO A 58 -2.96 -11.48 -3.67
N LEU A 59 -1.85 -11.54 -2.91
CA LEU A 59 -0.68 -10.69 -3.16
C LEU A 59 0.04 -11.12 -4.44
N LEU A 60 0.63 -10.15 -5.14
CA LEU A 60 1.44 -10.41 -6.33
C LEU A 60 2.84 -10.91 -5.97
N ASP A 61 3.34 -11.89 -6.71
CA ASP A 61 4.72 -12.32 -6.68
C ASP A 61 5.61 -11.44 -7.57
N ASN A 62 6.90 -11.80 -7.65
CA ASN A 62 7.89 -11.04 -8.44
C ASN A 62 7.67 -11.13 -9.96
N ASN A 63 6.77 -12.01 -10.43
CA ASN A 63 6.37 -12.12 -11.83
C ASN A 63 5.04 -11.39 -12.10
N GLY A 64 4.45 -10.74 -11.09
CA GLY A 64 3.14 -10.11 -11.19
C GLY A 64 1.98 -11.11 -11.19
N ALA A 65 2.20 -12.37 -10.80
CA ALA A 65 1.15 -13.37 -10.64
C ALA A 65 0.64 -13.39 -9.19
N THR A 66 -0.64 -13.66 -8.98
CA THR A 66 -1.17 -13.77 -7.61
C THR A 66 -0.77 -15.09 -6.98
N VAL A 67 -0.34 -15.07 -5.71
CA VAL A 67 0.09 -16.27 -4.98
C VAL A 67 -1.03 -17.28 -4.68
N VAL A 68 -2.27 -16.81 -4.76
CA VAL A 68 -3.50 -17.61 -4.73
C VAL A 68 -4.43 -17.12 -5.84
N THR A 69 -5.30 -17.99 -6.36
CA THR A 69 -6.29 -17.61 -7.36
C THR A 69 -7.26 -16.57 -6.81
N VAL A 70 -7.52 -15.52 -7.58
CA VAL A 70 -8.49 -14.48 -7.20
C VAL A 70 -9.92 -15.00 -7.30
N THR A 71 -10.69 -14.80 -6.25
CA THR A 71 -12.12 -15.09 -6.14
C THR A 71 -12.85 -13.86 -5.61
N SER A 72 -14.19 -13.85 -5.65
CA SER A 72 -14.99 -12.78 -5.04
C SER A 72 -14.71 -12.63 -3.55
N GLU A 73 -14.51 -13.74 -2.83
CA GLU A 73 -14.31 -13.79 -1.38
C GLU A 73 -12.95 -13.25 -0.94
N ASN A 74 -11.89 -13.51 -1.72
CA ASN A 74 -10.54 -13.07 -1.36
C ASN A 74 -10.10 -11.77 -2.01
N SER A 75 -10.94 -11.23 -2.92
CA SER A 75 -10.72 -9.95 -3.56
C SER A 75 -10.55 -8.84 -2.54
N ARG A 76 -9.78 -7.81 -2.92
CA ARG A 76 -9.48 -6.68 -2.03
C ARG A 76 -10.75 -5.95 -1.64
N GLN A 77 -10.95 -5.78 -0.33
CA GLN A 77 -12.06 -5.01 0.22
C GLN A 77 -11.56 -3.64 0.63
N ILE A 78 -11.57 -2.70 -0.31
CA ILE A 78 -11.09 -1.33 -0.09
C ILE A 78 -12.04 -0.59 0.85
N ASN A 79 -11.49 -0.01 1.90
CA ASN A 79 -12.23 0.92 2.74
C ASN A 79 -12.22 2.32 2.09
N ALA A 80 -13.33 2.72 1.48
CA ALA A 80 -13.46 4.00 0.80
C ALA A 80 -13.14 5.20 1.71
N LYS A 81 -13.53 5.14 3.00
CA LYS A 81 -13.26 6.22 3.96
C LYS A 81 -11.76 6.38 4.21
N ASN A 82 -11.03 5.28 4.37
CA ASN A 82 -9.58 5.33 4.54
C ASN A 82 -8.91 5.86 3.28
N ARG A 83 -9.30 5.37 2.11
CA ARG A 83 -8.75 5.86 0.83
C ARG A 83 -8.97 7.36 0.66
N THR A 84 -10.19 7.86 0.91
CA THR A 84 -10.47 9.30 0.85
C THR A 84 -9.60 10.08 1.83
N LYS A 85 -9.41 9.58 3.05
CA LYS A 85 -8.49 10.20 4.01
C LYS A 85 -7.07 10.26 3.45
N HIS A 86 -6.54 9.16 2.93
CA HIS A 86 -5.19 9.10 2.37
C HIS A 86 -5.02 10.06 1.18
N ILE A 87 -6.03 10.18 0.32
CA ILE A 87 -6.03 11.15 -0.79
C ILE A 87 -6.00 12.58 -0.26
N ASN A 88 -6.79 12.91 0.76
CA ASN A 88 -6.79 14.25 1.35
C ASN A 88 -5.44 14.58 2.03
N ASP A 89 -4.86 13.60 2.74
CA ASP A 89 -3.52 13.71 3.33
C ASP A 89 -2.48 13.93 2.22
N LEU A 90 -2.66 13.28 1.07
CA LEU A 90 -1.83 13.45 -0.13
C LEU A 90 -1.89 14.87 -0.67
N CYS A 91 -3.10 15.39 -0.87
CA CYS A 91 -3.30 16.77 -1.30
C CYS A 91 -2.58 17.74 -0.36
N ALA A 92 -2.85 17.66 0.95
CA ALA A 92 -2.27 18.57 1.93
C ALA A 92 -0.74 18.57 1.91
N ILE A 93 -0.12 17.39 1.93
CA ILE A 93 1.34 17.24 1.90
C ILE A 93 1.95 17.82 0.61
N TYR A 94 1.27 17.65 -0.53
CA TYR A 94 1.75 18.17 -1.82
C TYR A 94 1.66 19.70 -1.90
N TYR A 95 0.50 20.27 -1.58
CA TYR A 95 0.30 21.72 -1.65
C TYR A 95 1.15 22.49 -0.62
N ASP A 96 1.46 21.87 0.51
CA ASP A 96 2.40 22.39 1.52
C ASP A 96 3.89 22.17 1.15
N GLN A 97 4.20 21.61 -0.03
CA GLN A 97 5.55 21.25 -0.50
C GLN A 97 6.32 20.29 0.42
N GLN A 98 5.62 19.55 1.28
CA GLN A 98 6.29 18.63 2.20
C GLN A 98 6.76 17.34 1.50
N ALA A 99 6.15 16.99 0.37
CA ALA A 99 6.63 15.97 -0.57
C ALA A 99 5.98 16.20 -1.95
N THR A 100 6.79 16.45 -2.98
CA THR A 100 6.30 16.79 -4.32
C THR A 100 6.45 15.67 -5.35
N THR A 101 7.23 14.63 -5.05
CA THR A 101 7.42 13.45 -5.91
C THR A 101 6.66 12.24 -5.37
N VAL A 102 6.31 11.31 -6.27
CA VAL A 102 5.70 10.01 -5.90
C VAL A 102 6.59 9.26 -4.91
N SER A 103 7.90 9.23 -5.14
CA SER A 103 8.86 8.53 -4.29
C SER A 103 8.99 9.15 -2.89
N ALA A 104 9.03 10.48 -2.79
CA ALA A 104 9.08 11.19 -1.51
C ALA A 104 7.80 10.94 -0.70
N TYR A 105 6.65 10.95 -1.37
CA TYR A 105 5.37 10.67 -0.71
C TYR A 105 5.27 9.22 -0.23
N ALA A 106 5.64 8.27 -1.09
CA ALA A 106 5.67 6.83 -0.77
C ALA A 106 6.55 6.55 0.46
N ALA A 107 7.76 7.13 0.50
CA ALA A 107 8.65 7.02 1.64
C ALA A 107 8.07 7.63 2.92
N LYS A 108 7.44 8.81 2.81
CA LYS A 108 6.85 9.52 3.96
C LYS A 108 5.67 8.79 4.57
N MET A 109 4.80 8.22 3.74
CA MET A 109 3.57 7.58 4.19
C MET A 109 3.69 6.06 4.39
N GLY A 110 4.76 5.45 3.90
CA GLY A 110 4.98 4.01 3.97
C GLY A 110 4.01 3.21 3.09
N TYR A 111 3.71 3.73 1.90
CA TYR A 111 2.90 3.06 0.89
C TYR A 111 3.70 2.82 -0.39
N PRO A 112 3.36 1.77 -1.17
CA PRO A 112 3.98 1.55 -2.47
C PRO A 112 3.75 2.73 -3.42
N GLU A 113 4.75 3.06 -4.25
CA GLU A 113 4.64 4.13 -5.25
C GLU A 113 3.46 3.92 -6.22
N SER A 114 3.11 2.66 -6.52
CA SER A 114 1.95 2.31 -7.34
C SER A 114 0.62 2.70 -6.68
N THR A 115 0.50 2.50 -5.37
CA THR A 115 -0.67 2.94 -4.58
C THR A 115 -0.76 4.46 -4.56
N VAL A 116 0.35 5.15 -4.28
CA VAL A 116 0.42 6.61 -4.26
C VAL A 116 0.05 7.20 -5.62
N THR A 117 0.59 6.64 -6.70
CA THR A 117 0.28 7.06 -8.07
C THR A 117 -1.22 6.91 -8.35
N ASN A 118 -1.85 5.82 -7.91
CA ASN A 118 -3.28 5.61 -8.07
C ASN A 118 -4.10 6.63 -7.28
N TRP A 119 -3.76 6.87 -6.01
CA TRP A 119 -4.44 7.85 -5.16
C TRP A 119 -4.35 9.26 -5.72
N ALA A 120 -3.18 9.66 -6.19
CA ALA A 120 -3.01 10.99 -6.73
C ALA A 120 -3.71 11.18 -8.09
N ARG A 121 -3.89 10.13 -8.91
CA ARG A 121 -4.83 10.19 -10.04
C ARG A 121 -6.28 10.35 -9.60
N LEU A 122 -6.70 9.63 -8.55
CA LEU A 122 -8.06 9.73 -8.02
C LEU A 122 -8.35 11.08 -7.37
N GLY A 123 -7.34 11.71 -6.76
CA GLY A 123 -7.43 13.01 -6.11
C GLY A 123 -7.09 14.20 -6.99
N ASP A 124 -6.80 13.97 -8.27
CA ASP A 124 -6.30 14.98 -9.21
C ASP A 124 -5.09 15.78 -8.65
N VAL A 125 -4.09 15.08 -8.10
CA VAL A 125 -2.89 15.71 -7.53
C VAL A 125 -1.67 15.52 -8.44
N PRO A 126 -1.04 16.59 -8.94
CA PRO A 126 0.05 16.54 -9.92
C PRO A 126 1.42 16.22 -9.29
N LEU A 127 1.50 15.13 -8.50
CA LEU A 127 2.78 14.62 -8.00
C LEU A 127 3.76 14.35 -9.15
N ILE A 128 5.03 14.63 -8.91
CA ILE A 128 6.09 14.44 -9.90
C ILE A 128 6.52 12.97 -9.93
N SER A 129 6.44 12.37 -11.12
CA SER A 129 6.92 11.00 -11.38
C SER A 129 8.45 10.93 -11.45
N SER A 130 9.00 9.71 -11.51
CA SER A 130 10.44 9.49 -11.70
C SER A 130 11.00 10.09 -13.00
N ASN A 131 10.15 10.32 -14.00
CA ASN A 131 10.52 10.94 -15.27
C ASN A 131 10.49 12.48 -15.22
N GLY A 132 10.24 13.08 -14.05
CA GLY A 132 10.15 14.53 -13.87
C GLY A 132 8.81 15.14 -14.31
N ASN A 133 7.91 14.35 -14.90
CA ASN A 133 6.60 14.83 -15.35
C ASN A 133 5.53 14.63 -14.26
N PRO A 134 4.53 15.55 -14.15
CA PRO A 134 3.34 15.34 -13.34
C PRO A 134 2.59 14.05 -13.73
N ILE A 135 2.11 13.30 -12.74
CA ILE A 135 1.30 12.08 -12.97
C ILE A 135 -0.10 12.38 -13.51
N VAL A 136 -0.61 13.59 -13.26
CA VAL A 136 -1.81 14.15 -13.85
C VAL A 136 -1.47 15.52 -14.43
N PRO A 137 -2.04 15.92 -15.57
CA PRO A 137 -1.81 17.24 -16.14
C PRO A 137 -2.23 18.36 -15.18
N LEU A 138 -1.46 19.44 -15.18
CA LEU A 138 -1.81 20.66 -14.47
C LEU A 138 -3.03 21.34 -15.11
N ASN A 139 -3.91 21.87 -14.27
CA ASN A 139 -5.13 22.57 -14.63
C ASN A 139 -5.45 23.66 -13.58
N ASP A 140 -6.50 24.43 -13.83
CA ASP A 140 -6.89 25.59 -12.99
C ASP A 140 -7.20 25.23 -11.53
N THR A 141 -7.50 23.97 -11.24
CA THR A 141 -7.93 23.51 -9.92
C THR A 141 -6.86 22.73 -9.15
N ASN A 142 -5.86 22.19 -9.86
CA ASN A 142 -4.82 21.35 -9.25
C ASN A 142 -3.40 21.95 -9.32
N THR A 143 -3.23 23.09 -10.02
CA THR A 143 -1.93 23.76 -10.09
C THR A 143 -1.63 24.41 -8.74
N PRO A 144 -0.58 23.99 -8.02
CA PRO A 144 -0.27 24.58 -6.73
C PRO A 144 0.36 25.96 -6.92
N SER A 145 0.16 26.87 -5.97
CA SER A 145 0.64 28.26 -6.03
C SER A 145 2.17 28.39 -6.12
N TRP A 146 2.89 27.34 -5.75
CA TRP A 146 4.34 27.28 -5.80
C TRP A 146 4.90 26.69 -7.10
N TYR A 147 4.05 26.08 -7.93
CA TYR A 147 4.48 25.54 -9.22
C TYR A 147 4.47 26.68 -10.22
N ASP A 148 5.60 27.37 -10.27
CA ASP A 148 5.81 28.48 -11.18
C ASP A 148 5.88 27.94 -12.61
N THR A 149 4.91 28.33 -13.44
CA THR A 149 4.84 27.92 -14.86
C THR A 149 5.51 28.93 -15.79
N GLU A 150 6.04 30.02 -15.23
CA GLU A 150 6.72 31.09 -15.98
C GLU A 150 8.21 30.76 -16.14
N PHE A 151 8.55 30.06 -17.23
CA PHE A 151 9.88 30.07 -17.85
C PHE A 151 9.77 30.41 -19.33
#